data_AF-A0A533YYX9-F1
#
_entry.id   AF-A0A533YYX9-F1
#
_cell.length_a   1.000
_cell.length_b   1.000
_cell.length_c   1.000
_cell.angle_alpha   90.00
_cell.angle_beta   90.00
_cell.angle_gamma   90.00
#
_symmetry.space_group_name_H-M   'P 1'
#
loop_
_entity.id
_entity.type
_entity.pdbx_description
1 polymer ?
#
loop_
_entity_poly.entity_id
_entity_poly.type
_entity_poly.pdbx_seq_one_letter_code
_entity_poly.pdbx_strand_id
1 'polypeptide(L)'
;MTTVSGGGPVNLVLLGVSTLFEAMTNEEREHLADCWLIMQRHWWAYLQLARTLDEQPEEAWKVLLLLIARAESVDLLETIGAGPLEDLVRNHAESFISRIESEANSNAKFATALGHVWLAPTSDPTVQRLLALGCQPVGKKS
;
A
#
# COMPACT_ATOMS: atom_id res chain seq x y z
N MET A 1 -47.31 39.04 5.67
CA MET A 1 -47.84 38.26 4.54
C MET A 1 -46.80 37.19 4.19
N THR A 2 -46.91 35.98 4.76
CA THR A 2 -47.57 34.78 4.19
C THR A 2 -46.63 34.08 3.19
N THR A 3 -45.76 33.14 3.63
CA THR A 3 -45.83 31.65 3.50
C THR A 3 -46.07 31.15 2.06
N VAL A 4 -45.26 30.22 1.52
CA VAL A 4 -45.51 28.74 1.41
C VAL A 4 -44.34 28.18 0.55
N SER A 5 -43.42 27.35 1.06
CA SER A 5 -43.39 25.87 1.13
C SER A 5 -43.53 25.08 -0.18
N GLY A 6 -42.55 24.20 -0.45
CA GLY A 6 -42.79 22.87 -1.03
C GLY A 6 -42.61 22.71 -2.54
N GLY A 7 -41.56 22.01 -2.94
CA GLY A 7 -41.44 21.35 -4.24
C GLY A 7 -40.59 20.09 -4.07
N GLY A 8 -41.26 18.94 -3.97
CA GLY A 8 -40.67 17.62 -3.72
C GLY A 8 -39.83 17.05 -4.87
N PRO A 9 -39.40 15.78 -4.76
CA PRO A 9 -38.29 15.23 -5.53
C PRO A 9 -38.66 15.09 -7.01
N VAL A 10 -37.73 15.48 -7.87
CA VAL A 10 -37.82 15.21 -9.30
C VAL A 10 -37.56 13.72 -9.49
N ASN A 11 -38.64 12.98 -9.75
CA ASN A 11 -38.61 11.56 -10.00
C ASN A 11 -38.02 11.31 -11.39
N LEU A 12 -36.72 11.02 -11.46
CA LEU A 12 -36.05 10.63 -12.71
C LEU A 12 -36.03 9.09 -12.77
N VAL A 13 -37.09 8.50 -13.33
CA VAL A 13 -37.07 7.10 -13.75
C VAL A 13 -36.50 7.05 -15.16
N LEU A 14 -35.20 6.81 -15.28
CA LEU A 14 -34.59 6.27 -16.50
C LEU A 14 -33.52 5.24 -16.11
N LEU A 15 -33.74 4.04 -16.64
CA LEU A 15 -32.99 2.81 -16.43
C LEU A 15 -31.53 2.98 -16.86
N GLY A 16 -30.60 2.68 -15.96
CA GLY A 16 -29.18 2.58 -16.26
C GLY A 16 -28.41 2.51 -14.96
N VAL A 17 -27.71 1.38 -14.75
CA VAL A 17 -26.83 1.15 -13.61
C VAL A 17 -25.66 2.13 -13.71
N SER A 18 -25.86 3.36 -13.25
CA SER A 18 -24.82 4.31 -12.94
C SER A 18 -24.75 4.30 -11.43
N THR A 19 -23.70 3.70 -10.90
CA THR A 19 -23.26 3.91 -9.53
C THR A 19 -23.25 5.41 -9.28
N LEU A 20 -24.30 5.91 -8.64
CA LEU A 20 -24.27 7.20 -7.98
C LEU A 20 -23.11 7.08 -7.01
N PHE A 21 -22.00 7.75 -7.30
CA PHE A 21 -21.07 8.12 -6.25
C PHE A 21 -21.92 8.89 -5.25
N GLU A 22 -22.28 8.25 -4.14
CA GLU A 22 -22.95 8.93 -3.05
C GLU A 22 -22.07 10.13 -2.70
N ALA A 23 -22.67 11.33 -2.74
CA ALA A 23 -21.93 12.52 -2.40
C ALA A 23 -21.46 12.38 -0.96
N MET A 24 -20.16 12.55 -0.72
CA MET A 24 -19.59 12.49 0.63
C MET A 24 -20.41 13.37 1.58
N THR A 25 -20.59 12.93 2.81
CA THR A 25 -21.13 13.74 3.90
C THR A 25 -20.15 14.86 4.29
N ASN A 26 -20.61 15.84 5.07
CA ASN A 26 -19.71 16.85 5.63
C ASN A 26 -18.68 16.20 6.57
N GLU A 27 -19.11 15.23 7.38
CA GLU A 27 -18.25 14.50 8.33
C GLU A 27 -17.14 13.73 7.60
N GLU A 28 -17.45 13.00 6.53
CA GLU A 28 -16.44 12.31 5.72
C GLU A 28 -15.45 13.28 5.07
N ARG A 29 -15.91 14.47 4.64
CA ARG A 29 -15.02 15.50 4.10
C ARG A 29 -14.06 16.06 5.15
N GLU A 30 -14.56 16.35 6.34
CA GLU A 30 -13.74 16.83 7.45
C GLU A 30 -12.71 15.78 7.87
N HIS A 31 -13.14 14.53 8.02
CA HIS A 31 -12.25 13.43 8.37
C HIS A 31 -11.17 13.19 7.31
N LEU A 32 -11.54 13.23 6.01
CA LEU A 32 -10.58 13.11 4.92
C LEU A 32 -9.54 14.25 4.95
N ALA A 33 -9.98 15.49 5.20
CA ALA A 33 -9.07 16.64 5.31
C ALA A 33 -8.07 16.47 6.48
N ASP A 34 -8.53 15.97 7.62
CA ASP A 34 -7.66 15.68 8.77
C ASP A 34 -6.64 14.58 8.46
N CYS A 35 -7.09 13.46 7.88
CA CYS A 35 -6.23 12.35 7.46
C CYS A 35 -5.18 12.82 6.44
N TRP A 36 -5.57 13.66 5.48
CA TRP A 36 -4.65 14.25 4.51
C TRP A 36 -3.57 15.10 5.19
N LEU A 37 -3.94 15.94 6.16
CA LEU A 37 -2.98 16.76 6.92
C LEU A 37 -2.08 15.92 7.82
N ILE A 38 -2.60 14.85 8.42
CA ILE A 38 -1.79 13.86 9.18
C ILE A 38 -0.75 13.23 8.26
N MET A 39 -1.17 12.70 7.10
CA MET A 39 -0.26 12.12 6.11
C MET A 39 0.81 13.15 5.70
N GLN A 40 0.41 14.37 5.35
CA GLN A 40 1.34 15.43 4.94
C GLN A 40 2.38 15.76 6.01
N ARG A 41 1.99 15.79 7.30
CA ARG A 41 2.91 16.02 8.43
C ARG A 41 3.95 14.91 8.60
N HIS A 42 3.62 13.69 8.18
CA HIS A 42 4.51 12.53 8.28
C HIS A 42 5.17 12.12 6.96
N TRP A 43 4.97 12.90 5.89
CA TRP A 43 5.56 12.64 4.57
C TRP A 43 7.09 12.53 4.59
N TRP A 44 7.74 13.24 5.52
CA TRP A 44 9.19 13.15 5.72
C TRP A 44 9.65 11.72 6.01
N ALA A 45 8.84 10.89 6.66
CA ALA A 45 9.21 9.52 7.03
C ALA A 45 9.34 8.64 5.79
N TYR A 46 8.42 8.81 4.83
CA TYR A 46 8.50 8.16 3.52
C TYR A 46 9.79 8.59 2.80
N LEU A 47 10.03 9.90 2.67
CA LEU A 47 11.21 10.41 1.99
C LEU A 47 12.52 9.96 2.66
N GLN A 48 12.55 9.94 4.00
CA GLN A 48 13.72 9.50 4.74
C GLN A 48 13.97 8.01 4.53
N LEU A 49 12.94 7.16 4.58
CA LEU A 49 13.09 5.73 4.34
C LEU A 49 13.54 5.46 2.90
N ALA A 50 12.97 6.15 1.90
CA ALA A 50 13.41 6.04 0.52
C ALA A 50 14.90 6.37 0.35
N ARG A 51 15.38 7.48 0.93
CA ARG A 51 16.82 7.80 0.93
C ARG A 51 17.66 6.76 1.68
N THR A 52 17.14 6.25 2.79
CA THR A 52 17.86 5.26 3.61
C THR A 52 17.98 3.93 2.87
N LEU A 53 17.00 3.55 2.05
CA LEU A 53 17.10 2.38 1.17
C LEU A 53 18.29 2.53 0.22
N ASP A 54 18.40 3.68 -0.45
CA ASP A 54 19.46 3.93 -1.42
C ASP A 54 20.85 4.06 -0.77
N GLU A 55 20.95 4.77 0.37
CA GLU A 55 22.22 5.15 0.98
C GLU A 55 22.72 4.14 2.03
N GLN A 56 21.79 3.53 2.78
CA GLN A 56 22.06 2.71 3.97
C GLN A 56 21.08 1.52 4.05
N PRO A 57 21.09 0.59 3.05
CA PRO A 57 20.09 -0.46 2.93
C PRO A 57 20.01 -1.39 4.15
N GLU A 58 21.10 -1.54 4.90
CA GLU A 58 21.12 -2.30 6.16
C GLU A 58 20.29 -1.65 7.27
N GLU A 59 20.31 -0.32 7.36
CA GLU A 59 19.45 0.40 8.31
C GLU A 59 17.99 0.42 7.84
N ALA A 60 17.77 0.60 6.53
CA ALA A 60 16.43 0.52 5.95
C ALA A 60 15.77 -0.85 6.20
N TRP A 61 16.54 -1.94 6.10
CA TRP A 61 16.07 -3.28 6.42
C TRP A 61 15.56 -3.39 7.86
N LYS A 62 16.30 -2.85 8.83
CA LYS A 62 15.85 -2.83 10.25
C LYS A 62 14.56 -2.04 10.41
N VAL A 63 14.43 -0.90 9.73
CA VAL A 63 13.20 -0.09 9.75
C VAL A 63 12.03 -0.84 9.12
N LEU A 64 12.24 -1.56 8.01
CA LEU A 64 11.21 -2.40 7.38
C LEU A 64 10.70 -3.48 8.32
N LEU A 65 11.59 -4.22 9.00
CA LEU A 65 11.17 -5.22 9.98
C LEU A 65 10.35 -4.59 11.12
N LEU A 66 10.72 -3.39 11.56
CA LEU A 66 9.99 -2.62 12.56
C LEU A 66 8.61 -2.14 12.07
N LEU A 67 8.46 -1.79 10.80
CA LEU A 67 7.17 -1.44 10.19
C LEU A 67 6.26 -2.68 10.11
N ILE A 68 6.78 -3.79 9.59
CA ILE A 68 6.05 -5.05 9.45
C ILE A 68 5.59 -5.57 10.81
N ALA A 69 6.46 -5.52 11.83
CA ALA A 69 6.09 -5.92 13.18
C ALA A 69 4.93 -5.08 13.75
N ARG A 70 4.95 -3.76 13.50
CA ARG A 70 3.97 -2.80 14.01
C ARG A 70 2.70 -2.69 13.18
N ALA A 71 2.67 -3.20 11.95
CA ALA A 71 1.46 -3.18 11.13
C ALA A 71 0.33 -3.94 11.85
N GLU A 72 -0.79 -3.25 12.09
CA GLU A 72 -1.94 -3.78 12.82
C GLU A 72 -3.02 -4.37 11.90
N SER A 73 -2.90 -4.14 10.59
CA SER A 73 -3.84 -4.63 9.58
C SER A 73 -3.11 -5.20 8.36
N VAL A 74 -3.85 -5.99 7.58
CA VAL A 74 -3.38 -6.51 6.29
C VAL A 74 -3.11 -5.35 5.34
N ASP A 75 -4.01 -4.36 5.21
CA ASP A 75 -3.85 -3.19 4.34
C ASP A 75 -2.53 -2.43 4.58
N LEU A 76 -2.07 -2.33 5.83
CA LEU A 76 -0.77 -1.74 6.16
C LEU A 76 0.39 -2.62 5.66
N LEU A 77 0.29 -3.95 5.79
CA LEU A 77 1.26 -4.88 5.23
C LEU A 77 1.27 -4.82 3.70
N GLU A 78 0.12 -4.68 3.05
CA GLU A 78 0.03 -4.49 1.61
C GLU A 78 0.77 -3.21 1.19
N THR A 79 0.52 -2.11 1.90
CA THR A 79 1.17 -0.82 1.63
C THR A 79 2.69 -0.89 1.84
N ILE A 80 3.16 -1.60 2.87
CA ILE A 80 4.59 -1.82 3.11
C ILE A 80 5.21 -2.68 2.00
N GLY A 81 4.51 -3.74 1.57
CA GLY A 81 4.90 -4.61 0.46
C GLY A 81 5.05 -3.83 -0.84
N ALA A 82 3.98 -3.13 -1.21
CA ALA A 82 3.83 -2.33 -2.42
C ALA A 82 4.80 -1.15 -2.55
N GLY A 83 5.32 -0.67 -1.42
CA GLY A 83 6.21 0.49 -1.38
C GLY A 83 7.62 0.07 -0.96
N PRO A 84 8.01 0.34 0.30
CA PRO A 84 9.41 0.29 0.69
C PRO A 84 10.02 -1.13 0.65
N LEU A 85 9.23 -2.21 0.81
CA LEU A 85 9.76 -3.57 0.65
C LEU A 85 10.01 -3.90 -0.82
N GLU A 86 9.11 -3.52 -1.73
CA GLU A 86 9.32 -3.63 -3.18
C GLU A 86 10.56 -2.86 -3.63
N ASP A 87 10.76 -1.64 -3.13
CA ASP A 87 11.94 -0.83 -3.45
C ASP A 87 13.23 -1.51 -2.97
N LEU A 88 13.26 -2.06 -1.75
CA LEU A 88 14.41 -2.84 -1.25
C LEU A 88 14.69 -4.04 -2.16
N VAL A 89 13.66 -4.81 -2.50
CA VAL A 89 13.81 -6.01 -3.35
C VAL A 89 14.31 -5.61 -4.73
N ARG A 90 13.74 -4.59 -5.34
CA ARG A 90 14.13 -4.10 -6.67
C ARG A 90 15.59 -3.66 -6.73
N ASN A 91 16.06 -2.96 -5.70
CA ASN A 91 17.37 -2.32 -5.74
C ASN A 91 18.48 -3.16 -5.08
N HIS A 92 18.13 -4.08 -4.16
CA HIS A 92 19.10 -4.75 -3.30
C HIS A 92 18.85 -6.25 -3.10
N ALA A 93 17.95 -6.91 -3.86
CA ALA A 93 17.61 -8.32 -3.61
C ALA A 93 18.82 -9.26 -3.53
N GLU A 94 19.84 -9.10 -4.37
CA GLU A 94 21.02 -9.99 -4.35
C GLU A 94 21.71 -10.03 -2.97
N SER A 95 21.83 -8.87 -2.31
CA SER A 95 22.46 -8.74 -0.99
C SER A 95 21.54 -9.14 0.18
N PHE A 96 20.25 -9.29 -0.07
CA PHE A 96 19.23 -9.54 0.96
C PHE A 96 18.51 -10.87 0.83
N ILE A 97 18.69 -11.60 -0.29
CA ILE A 97 17.87 -12.77 -0.62
C ILE A 97 17.81 -13.83 0.49
N SER A 98 18.96 -14.17 1.11
CA SER A 98 18.99 -15.16 2.20
C SER A 98 18.22 -14.70 3.44
N ARG A 99 18.19 -13.39 3.71
CA ARG A 99 17.42 -12.81 4.83
C ARG A 99 15.94 -12.72 4.50
N ILE A 100 15.60 -12.36 3.27
CA ILE A 100 14.22 -12.37 2.77
C ILE A 100 13.64 -13.78 2.86
N GLU A 101 14.37 -14.80 2.43
CA GLU A 101 13.96 -16.21 2.56
C GLU A 101 13.77 -16.62 4.02
N SER A 102 14.68 -16.22 4.91
CA SER A 102 14.57 -16.52 6.33
C SER A 102 13.33 -15.88 6.97
N GLU A 103 13.08 -14.60 6.69
CA GLU A 103 11.92 -13.87 7.22
C GLU A 103 10.61 -14.39 6.63
N ALA A 104 10.55 -14.63 5.32
CA ALA A 104 9.36 -15.18 4.67
C ALA A 104 8.95 -16.54 5.27
N ASN A 105 9.92 -17.37 5.66
CA ASN A 105 9.66 -18.69 6.26
C ASN A 105 9.27 -18.63 7.74
N SER A 106 9.68 -17.60 8.48
CA SER A 106 9.54 -17.55 9.95
C SER A 106 8.61 -16.45 10.46
N ASN A 107 8.22 -15.50 9.61
CA ASN A 107 7.46 -14.32 9.97
C ASN A 107 6.25 -14.16 9.04
N ALA A 108 5.07 -14.55 9.52
CA ALA A 108 3.83 -14.54 8.73
C ALA A 108 3.43 -13.13 8.23
N LYS A 109 3.72 -12.08 9.02
CA LYS A 109 3.47 -10.70 8.58
C LYS A 109 4.41 -10.30 7.45
N PHE A 110 5.68 -10.70 7.53
CA PHE A 110 6.65 -10.47 6.46
C PHE A 110 6.24 -11.22 5.19
N ALA A 111 5.87 -12.50 5.30
CA ALA A 111 5.39 -13.29 4.17
C ALA A 111 4.17 -12.65 3.49
N THR A 112 3.24 -12.11 4.30
CA THR A 112 2.10 -11.34 3.80
C THR A 112 2.55 -10.11 3.02
N ALA A 113 3.39 -9.24 3.60
CA ALA A 113 3.90 -8.04 2.92
C ALA A 113 4.68 -8.38 1.64
N LEU A 114 5.50 -9.43 1.65
CA LEU A 114 6.25 -9.91 0.49
C LEU A 114 5.31 -10.33 -0.66
N GLY A 115 4.13 -10.85 -0.32
CA GLY A 115 3.07 -11.18 -1.28
C GLY A 115 2.53 -9.99 -2.08
N HIS A 116 2.81 -8.75 -1.64
CA HIS A 116 2.43 -7.51 -2.32
C HIS A 116 3.63 -6.80 -2.96
N VAL A 117 4.75 -7.49 -3.16
CA VAL A 117 5.88 -6.99 -3.96
C VAL A 117 5.69 -7.38 -5.42
N TRP A 118 5.67 -6.40 -6.32
CA TRP A 118 5.56 -6.63 -7.77
C TRP A 118 6.91 -6.57 -8.47
N LEU A 119 7.24 -7.66 -9.16
CA LEU A 119 8.50 -7.84 -9.87
C LEU A 119 8.28 -7.88 -11.37
N ALA A 120 9.15 -7.18 -12.10
CA ALA A 120 9.21 -7.33 -13.55
C ALA A 120 9.60 -8.79 -13.87
N PRO A 121 8.94 -9.43 -14.86
CA PRO A 121 9.31 -10.78 -15.26
C PRO A 121 10.68 -10.77 -15.93
N THR A 122 11.65 -11.49 -15.35
CA THR A 122 13.00 -11.65 -15.87
C THR A 122 13.48 -13.10 -15.69
N SER A 123 14.56 -13.48 -16.40
CA SER A 123 15.25 -14.76 -16.19
C SER A 123 16.25 -14.72 -15.04
N ASP A 124 16.24 -13.67 -14.22
CA ASP A 124 17.15 -13.50 -13.11
C ASP A 124 16.85 -14.58 -12.03
N PRO A 125 17.84 -15.40 -11.63
CA PRO A 125 17.63 -16.42 -10.59
C PRO A 125 17.11 -15.86 -9.26
N THR A 126 17.53 -14.65 -8.89
CA THR A 126 17.07 -13.95 -7.68
C THR A 126 15.59 -13.62 -7.79
N VAL A 127 15.15 -13.11 -8.94
CA VAL A 127 13.71 -12.84 -9.20
C VAL A 127 12.90 -14.13 -9.14
N GLN A 128 13.39 -15.22 -9.73
CA GLN A 128 12.69 -16.51 -9.68
C GLN A 128 12.53 -17.03 -8.24
N ARG A 129 13.54 -16.86 -7.39
CA ARG A 129 13.45 -17.20 -5.95
C ARG A 129 12.41 -16.35 -5.25
N LEU A 130 12.40 -15.04 -5.49
CA LEU A 130 11.43 -14.12 -4.89
C LEU A 130 9.98 -14.43 -5.32
N LEU A 131 9.77 -14.76 -6.60
CA LEU A 131 8.47 -15.21 -7.09
C LEU A 131 8.02 -16.52 -6.39
N ALA A 132 8.96 -17.46 -6.16
CA ALA A 132 8.66 -18.69 -5.43
C ALA A 132 8.31 -18.45 -3.95
N LEU A 133 8.76 -17.34 -3.37
CA LEU A 133 8.40 -16.91 -2.01
C LEU A 133 7.05 -16.18 -1.92
N GLY A 134 6.44 -15.81 -3.06
CA GLY A 134 5.12 -15.19 -3.10
C GLY A 134 5.06 -13.79 -3.72
N CYS A 135 6.18 -13.21 -4.15
CA CYS A 135 6.15 -11.95 -4.91
C CYS A 135 5.29 -12.11 -6.18
N GLN A 136 4.63 -11.04 -6.59
CA GLN A 136 3.76 -11.04 -7.76
C GLN A 136 4.51 -10.62 -9.02
N PRO A 137 4.28 -11.26 -10.18
CA PRO A 137 4.74 -10.70 -11.44
C PRO A 137 3.91 -9.46 -11.80
N VAL A 138 4.56 -8.41 -12.28
CA VAL A 138 3.88 -7.26 -12.90
C VAL A 138 3.04 -7.80 -14.07
N GLY A 139 1.71 -7.62 -14.00
CA GLY A 139 0.79 -8.00 -15.07
C GLY A 139 -0.33 -8.99 -14.71
N LYS A 140 -0.40 -9.50 -13.49
CA LYS A 140 -1.65 -10.11 -13.00
C LYS A 140 -2.54 -9.05 -12.36
N LYS A 141 -3.40 -8.43 -13.18
CA LYS A 141 -4.66 -7.91 -12.65
C LYS A 141 -5.50 -9.13 -12.27
N SER A 142 -5.60 -9.43 -10.98
CA SER A 142 -6.69 -10.24 -10.44
C SER A 142 -8.00 -9.48 -10.57
#